data_AF-A0A3B8V6D8-F1
#
_entry.id   AF-A0A3B8V6D8-F1
#
_cell.length_a   1.000
_cell.length_b   1.000
_cell.length_c   1.000
_cell.angle_alpha   90.00
_cell.angle_beta   90.00
_cell.angle_gamma   90.00
#
_symmetry.space_group_name_H-M   'P 1'
#
loop_
_entity.id
_entity.type
_entity.pdbx_description
1 polymer ?
#
loop_
_entity_poly.entity_id
_entity_poly.type
_entity_poly.pdbx_seq_one_letter_code
_entity_poly.pdbx_strand_id
1 'polypeptide(L)'
;MDEKILNNAEETTVSEAEANNTEKAKLPDPPLNDENILDVRHLKKYFPASKNFFGKPLSFLKAVDDVSFTIKRGQTLGIVGESGCG
;
A
#
# COMPACT_ATOMS: atom_id res chain seq x y z
N MET A 1 -48.42 -3.90 53.86
CA MET A 1 -47.15 -4.52 54.32
C MET A 1 -46.90 -5.65 53.34
N ASP A 2 -46.25 -5.33 52.23
CA ASP A 2 -45.94 -6.29 51.17
C ASP A 2 -44.55 -6.84 51.43
N GLU A 3 -44.48 -8.09 51.87
CA GLU A 3 -43.24 -8.84 51.92
C GLU A 3 -43.43 -10.25 51.37
N LYS A 4 -42.46 -10.60 50.52
CA LYS A 4 -42.09 -11.94 50.02
C LYS A 4 -43.00 -12.45 48.89
N ILE A 5 -42.46 -12.98 47.80
CA ILE A 5 -41.38 -13.98 47.77
C ILE A 5 -40.45 -13.74 46.57
N LEU A 6 -39.15 -13.66 46.89
CA LEU A 6 -38.03 -13.88 45.97
C LEU A 6 -37.91 -15.40 45.71
N ASN A 7 -37.48 -15.75 44.50
CA ASN A 7 -36.75 -16.97 44.10
C ASN A 7 -37.42 -17.76 42.98
N ASN A 8 -36.77 -17.79 41.82
CA ASN A 8 -36.49 -19.04 41.14
C ASN A 8 -35.09 -18.96 40.53
N ALA A 9 -34.18 -19.72 41.13
CA ALA A 9 -32.89 -20.09 40.56
C ALA A 9 -33.07 -21.33 39.67
N GLU A 10 -32.00 -21.64 38.92
CA GLU A 10 -31.78 -22.82 38.06
C GLU A 10 -32.39 -22.68 36.64
N GLU A 11 -31.68 -22.92 35.53
CA GLU A 11 -30.52 -23.79 35.31
C GLU A 11 -29.81 -23.44 33.99
N THR A 12 -28.48 -23.58 33.98
CA THR A 12 -27.58 -23.49 32.82
C THR A 12 -27.70 -24.74 31.96
N THR A 13 -27.80 -24.61 30.63
CA THR A 13 -27.25 -25.62 29.71
C THR A 13 -26.49 -24.96 28.56
N VAL A 14 -25.28 -25.47 28.36
CA VAL A 14 -24.28 -25.12 27.35
C VAL A 14 -24.39 -26.10 26.18
N SER A 15 -24.44 -25.58 24.95
CA SER A 15 -24.12 -26.26 23.69
C SER A 15 -23.91 -25.16 22.63
N GLU A 16 -22.98 -25.16 21.68
CA GLU A 16 -21.87 -26.01 21.26
C GLU A 16 -20.93 -25.08 20.41
N ALA A 17 -19.64 -25.40 20.38
CA ALA A 17 -18.57 -24.97 19.46
C ALA A 17 -19.05 -24.78 17.99
N GLU A 18 -18.49 -23.98 17.07
CA GLU A 18 -17.14 -23.43 16.78
C GLU A 18 -17.27 -22.56 15.50
N ALA A 19 -16.42 -21.54 15.32
CA ALA A 19 -15.68 -21.25 14.07
C ALA A 19 -15.23 -19.77 13.96
N ASN A 20 -13.95 -19.58 14.19
CA ASN A 20 -13.19 -18.34 14.08
C ASN A 20 -13.15 -17.82 12.63
N ASN A 21 -13.35 -16.52 12.42
CA ASN A 21 -12.56 -15.79 11.43
C ASN A 21 -12.34 -14.32 11.83
N THR A 22 -11.30 -14.13 12.65
CA THR A 22 -10.34 -13.02 12.63
C THR A 22 -10.71 -11.82 11.75
N GLU A 23 -11.53 -10.91 12.25
CA GLU A 23 -11.28 -9.49 11.96
C GLU A 23 -9.94 -9.18 12.62
N LYS A 24 -8.85 -9.25 11.86
CA LYS A 24 -7.61 -8.57 12.26
C LYS A 24 -8.04 -7.15 12.59
N ALA A 25 -8.00 -6.77 13.86
CA ALA A 25 -8.11 -5.38 14.27
C ALA A 25 -7.06 -4.62 13.45
N LYS A 26 -7.52 -3.93 12.39
CA LYS A 26 -6.64 -3.08 11.60
C LYS A 26 -6.22 -1.99 12.58
N LEU A 27 -4.96 -2.02 12.99
CA LEU A 27 -4.35 -0.94 13.76
C LEU A 27 -4.74 0.37 13.06
N PRO A 28 -5.22 1.39 13.79
CA PRO A 28 -5.59 2.65 13.17
C PRO A 28 -4.41 3.11 12.32
N ASP A 29 -4.68 3.42 11.05
CA ASP A 29 -3.63 3.93 10.17
C ASP A 29 -3.02 5.16 10.89
N PRO A 30 -1.69 5.21 11.03
CA PRO A 30 -1.05 6.34 11.71
C PRO A 30 -1.50 7.64 11.05
N PRO A 31 -1.62 8.74 11.82
CA PRO A 31 -2.12 10.00 11.27
C PRO A 31 -1.34 10.34 10.00
N LEU A 32 -2.06 10.46 8.90
CA LEU A 32 -1.50 10.79 7.59
C LEU A 32 -0.98 12.22 7.68
N ASN A 33 0.31 12.38 8.03
CA ASN A 33 0.96 13.66 7.85
C ASN A 33 1.10 13.92 6.34
N ASP A 34 0.94 15.17 5.93
CA ASP A 34 1.10 15.58 4.52
C ASP A 34 2.58 15.61 4.07
N GLU A 35 3.43 14.83 4.73
CA GLU A 35 4.86 14.76 4.45
C GLU A 35 5.10 14.06 3.12
N ASN A 36 5.88 14.72 2.27
CA ASN A 36 6.41 14.11 1.06
C ASN A 36 7.52 13.12 1.45
N ILE A 37 7.27 11.83 1.22
CA ILE A 37 8.24 10.76 1.49
C ILE A 37 9.14 10.48 0.28
N LEU A 38 8.72 10.88 -0.92
CA LEU A 38 9.52 10.84 -2.13
C LEU A 38 9.21 12.07 -2.99
N ASP A 39 10.26 12.74 -3.47
CA ASP A 39 10.18 13.86 -4.40
C ASP A 39 11.11 13.60 -5.58
N VAL A 40 10.54 13.29 -6.74
CA VAL A 40 11.25 13.04 -8.00
C VAL A 40 11.11 14.27 -8.87
N ARG A 41 12.24 14.84 -9.29
CA ARG A 41 12.30 16.04 -10.13
C ARG A 41 13.15 15.80 -11.37
N HIS A 42 12.58 16.09 -12.54
CA HIS A 42 13.24 16.06 -13.84
C HIS A 42 14.04 14.76 -14.10
N LEU A 43 13.49 13.61 -13.70
CA LEU A 43 14.16 12.32 -13.84
C LEU A 43 14.36 12.01 -15.32
N LYS A 44 15.61 11.71 -15.69
CA LYS A 44 16.02 11.32 -17.03
C LYS A 44 16.87 10.07 -16.96
N LYS A 45 16.53 9.06 -17.76
CA LYS A 45 17.32 7.83 -17.91
C LYS A 45 17.43 7.47 -19.38
N TYR A 46 18.64 7.59 -19.91
CA TYR A 46 18.92 7.29 -21.30
C TYR A 46 19.92 6.12 -21.40
N PHE A 47 19.68 5.22 -22.35
CA PHE A 47 20.54 4.07 -22.64
C PHE A 47 21.17 4.19 -24.02
N PRO A 48 22.43 3.76 -24.24
CA PRO A 48 23.03 3.72 -25.57
C PRO A 48 22.24 2.76 -26.47
N ALA A 49 21.65 3.28 -27.56
CA ALA A 49 20.91 2.45 -28.51
C ALA A 49 21.81 1.89 -29.62
N SER A 50 22.92 2.58 -29.92
CA SER A 50 23.92 2.12 -30.88
C SER A 50 25.31 2.60 -30.49
N LYS A 51 26.34 1.87 -30.92
CA LYS A 51 27.76 2.17 -30.66
C LYS A 51 28.56 2.09 -31.95
N ASN A 52 29.61 2.89 -32.07
CA ASN A 52 30.59 2.73 -33.14
C ASN A 52 31.56 1.56 -32.87
N PHE A 53 32.43 1.25 -33.83
CA PHE A 53 33.45 0.20 -33.71
C PHE A 53 34.45 0.42 -32.55
N PHE A 54 34.54 1.66 -32.04
CA PHE A 54 35.35 2.03 -30.88
C PHE A 54 34.53 2.11 -29.58
N GLY A 55 33.29 1.61 -29.58
CA GLY A 55 32.42 1.50 -28.41
C GLY A 55 31.74 2.79 -27.95
N LYS A 56 31.95 3.93 -28.62
CA LYS A 56 31.28 5.19 -28.27
C LYS A 56 29.80 5.17 -28.67
N PRO A 57 28.87 5.59 -27.80
CA PRO A 57 27.46 5.73 -28.15
C PRO A 57 27.26 6.70 -29.32
N LEU A 58 26.51 6.28 -30.33
CA LEU A 58 26.10 7.14 -31.46
C LEU A 58 24.68 7.68 -31.27
N SER A 59 23.84 6.95 -30.57
CA SER A 59 22.47 7.34 -30.24
C SER A 59 22.07 6.85 -28.87
N PHE A 60 21.07 7.51 -28.29
CA PHE A 60 20.50 7.17 -27.00
C PHE A 60 19.00 6.88 -27.14
N LEU A 61 18.57 5.76 -26.57
CA LEU A 61 17.17 5.50 -26.26
C LEU A 61 16.82 6.27 -24.99
N LYS A 62 15.80 7.13 -25.09
CA LYS A 62 15.25 7.82 -23.92
C LYS A 62 14.23 6.92 -23.24
N ALA A 63 14.65 6.24 -22.18
CA ALA A 63 13.79 5.35 -21.41
C ALA A 63 12.84 6.18 -20.51
N VAL A 64 13.43 7.09 -19.74
CA VAL A 64 12.70 8.10 -18.99
C VAL A 64 13.14 9.48 -19.44
N ASP A 65 12.21 10.35 -19.82
CA ASP A 65 12.50 11.73 -20.19
C ASP A 65 11.64 12.72 -19.40
N ASP A 66 12.28 13.44 -18.49
CA ASP A 66 11.72 14.57 -17.76
C ASP A 66 10.47 14.26 -16.91
N VAL A 67 10.57 13.21 -16.09
CA VAL A 67 9.48 12.79 -15.20
C VAL A 67 9.63 13.45 -13.83
N SER A 68 8.55 14.08 -13.33
CA SER A 68 8.48 14.66 -11.99
C SER A 68 7.21 14.24 -11.29
N PHE A 69 7.33 13.75 -10.04
CA PHE A 69 6.19 13.38 -9.19
C PHE A 69 6.61 13.32 -7.73
N THR A 70 5.61 13.31 -6.85
CA THR A 70 5.81 13.24 -5.41
C THR A 70 4.93 12.14 -4.83
N ILE A 71 5.42 11.43 -3.82
CA ILE A 71 4.64 10.47 -3.04
C ILE A 71 4.56 10.99 -1.61
N LYS A 72 3.32 11.12 -1.10
CA LYS A 72 3.05 11.48 0.29
C LYS A 72 3.00 10.25 1.20
N ARG A 73 3.17 10.46 2.51
CA ARG A 73 2.99 9.39 3.49
C ARG A 73 1.60 8.77 3.37
N GLY A 74 1.55 7.43 3.31
CA GLY A 74 0.32 6.67 3.16
C GLY A 74 -0.28 6.65 1.75
N GLN A 75 0.37 7.28 0.77
CA GLN A 75 -0.04 7.20 -0.63
C GLN A 75 0.57 5.97 -1.32
N THR A 76 -0.24 5.26 -2.09
CA THR A 76 0.23 4.22 -3.02
C THR A 76 0.24 4.79 -4.43
N LEU A 77 1.39 4.72 -5.11
CA LEU A 77 1.54 5.08 -6.52
C LEU A 77 1.72 3.81 -7.36
N GLY A 78 0.83 3.57 -8.33
CA GLY A 78 0.99 2.53 -9.34
C GLY A 78 1.50 3.12 -10.65
N ILE A 79 2.56 2.53 -11.22
CA ILE A 79 3.05 2.85 -12.55
C ILE A 79 2.66 1.70 -13.48
N VAL A 80 2.03 2.02 -14.60
CA VAL A 80 1.56 1.05 -15.59
C VAL A 80 2.02 1.45 -16.98
N GLY A 81 2.20 0.47 -17.86
CA GLY A 81 2.48 0.73 -19.27
C GLY A 81 2.75 -0.55 -20.05
N GLU A 82 2.90 -0.38 -21.36
CA GLU A 82 3.25 -1.45 -22.30
C GLU A 82 4.71 -1.89 -22.15
N SER A 83 5.07 -3.00 -22.80
CA SER A 83 6.44 -3.53 -22.78
C SER A 83 7.44 -2.46 -23.27
N GLY A 84 8.34 -2.04 -22.39
CA GLY A 84 9.42 -1.10 -22.73
C GLY A 84 9.02 0.39 -22.73
N CYS A 85 7.90 0.78 -22.13
CA CYS A 85 7.44 2.17 -22.07
C CYS A 85 8.26 3.11 -21.16
N GLY A 86 9.25 2.58 -20.45
CA GLY A 86 10.05 3.30 -19.46
C GLY A 86 11.45 2.73 -19.32
#